data_AF-A0A9C5ZDE5-F1
#
_entry.id   AF-A0A9C5ZDE5-F1
#
_cell.length_a   1.000
_cell.length_b   1.000
_cell.length_c   1.000
_cell.angle_alpha   90.00
_cell.angle_beta   90.00
_cell.angle_gamma   90.00
#
_symmetry.space_group_name_H-M   'P 1'
#
loop_
_entity.id
_entity.type
_entity.pdbx_description
1 polymer ?
#
loop_
_entity_poly.entity_id
_entity_poly.type
_entity_poly.pdbx_seq_one_letter_code
_entity_poly.pdbx_strand_id
1 'polypeptide(L)'
;MVSTRGPKSRYFEKGEKVLCYEPDPSKAKVLYDSKILGTYETKDKRGRKTIQYKVHFQGWSSSWDRKVSADFVLKDTEENRKLQRDLAEKAQLQLYVFVGQAKIQLTYVRSFSFT
;
A
#
# COMPACT_ATOMS: atom_id res chain seq x y z
N MET A 1 39.46 3.13 -5.86
CA MET A 1 38.11 3.20 -6.45
C MET A 1 37.08 3.23 -5.32
N VAL A 2 36.56 4.41 -4.97
CA VAL A 2 35.54 4.53 -3.92
C VAL A 2 34.19 4.20 -4.54
N SER A 3 33.59 3.09 -4.12
CA SER A 3 32.26 2.70 -4.55
C SER A 3 31.23 3.59 -3.85
N THR A 4 30.77 4.65 -4.52
CA THR A 4 29.65 5.50 -4.11
C THR A 4 28.30 4.78 -4.30
N ARG A 5 28.21 3.53 -3.87
CA ARG A 5 26.91 2.86 -3.76
C ARG A 5 26.21 3.52 -2.57
N GLY A 6 25.26 4.40 -2.88
CA GLY A 6 24.29 4.90 -1.91
C GLY A 6 23.68 3.74 -1.09
N PRO A 7 23.10 4.04 0.08
CA PRO A 7 22.82 3.04 1.11
C PRO A 7 22.10 1.82 0.51
N LYS A 8 22.73 0.64 0.65
CA LYS A 8 22.23 -0.67 0.22
C LYS A 8 20.86 -1.05 0.83
N SER A 9 20.29 -0.23 1.70
CA SER A 9 19.13 -0.54 2.54
C SER A 9 17.76 -0.42 1.86
N ARG A 10 17.68 -0.01 0.60
CA ARG A 10 16.40 0.15 -0.14
C ARG A 10 16.12 -0.94 -1.19
N TYR A 11 17.02 -1.91 -1.32
CA TYR A 11 16.88 -2.99 -2.28
C TYR A 11 16.34 -4.21 -1.55
N PHE A 12 15.24 -4.75 -2.07
CA PHE A 12 14.64 -5.95 -1.53
C PHE A 12 14.86 -7.13 -2.46
N GLU A 13 14.98 -8.32 -1.88
CA GLU A 13 15.28 -9.54 -2.62
C GLU A 13 14.00 -10.34 -2.95
N LYS A 14 14.08 -11.16 -4.00
CA LYS A 14 13.00 -12.09 -4.32
C LYS A 14 12.82 -13.05 -3.15
N GLY A 15 11.59 -13.15 -2.66
CA GLY A 15 11.22 -13.99 -1.54
C GLY A 15 11.17 -13.28 -0.20
N GLU A 16 11.66 -12.04 -0.12
CA GLU A 16 11.62 -11.25 1.12
C GLU A 16 10.18 -10.90 1.51
N LYS A 17 9.91 -10.98 2.82
CA LYS A 17 8.65 -10.53 3.42
C LYS A 17 8.74 -9.03 3.66
N VAL A 18 7.72 -8.32 3.19
CA VAL A 18 7.68 -6.86 3.19
C VAL A 18 6.25 -6.38 3.47
N LEU A 19 6.12 -5.11 3.81
CA LEU A 19 4.84 -4.43 3.93
C LEU A 19 4.64 -3.56 2.69
N CYS A 20 3.53 -3.74 1.98
CA CYS A 20 3.22 -2.97 0.78
C CYS A 20 2.03 -2.05 1.03
N TYR A 21 2.14 -0.79 0.63
CA TYR A 21 1.00 0.13 0.62
C TYR A 21 -0.06 -0.35 -0.36
N GLU A 22 -1.32 -0.05 -0.06
CA GLU A 22 -2.41 -0.12 -1.04
C GLU A 22 -2.04 0.73 -2.27
N PRO A 23 -1.90 0.12 -3.47
CA PRO A 23 -1.46 0.83 -4.67
C PRO A 23 -2.55 1.72 -5.27
N ASP A 24 -3.82 1.49 -4.93
CA ASP A 24 -4.94 2.27 -5.44
C ASP A 24 -5.14 3.56 -4.63
N PRO A 25 -4.93 4.75 -5.22
CA PRO A 25 -5.09 6.02 -4.52
C PRO A 25 -6.54 6.35 -4.15
N SER A 26 -7.52 5.66 -4.73
CA SER A 26 -8.94 5.84 -4.38
C SER A 26 -9.33 5.14 -3.08
N LYS A 27 -8.48 4.24 -2.59
CA LYS A 27 -8.72 3.46 -1.37
C LYS A 27 -8.00 4.07 -0.17
N ALA A 28 -8.42 3.63 1.02
CA ALA A 28 -7.78 4.03 2.26
C ALA A 28 -6.30 3.60 2.26
N LYS A 29 -5.44 4.48 2.77
CA LYS A 29 -4.01 4.22 2.90
C LYS A 29 -3.77 3.18 3.99
N VAL A 30 -3.53 1.93 3.59
CA VAL A 30 -3.23 0.80 4.47
C VAL A 30 -1.97 0.06 4.01
N LEU A 31 -1.41 -0.77 4.90
CA LEU A 31 -0.26 -1.63 4.62
C LEU A 31 -0.68 -3.10 4.66
N TYR A 32 -0.31 -3.85 3.62
CA TYR A 32 -0.57 -5.28 3.52
C TYR A 32 0.69 -6.10 3.69
N ASP A 33 0.54 -7.23 4.37
CA ASP A 33 1.55 -8.28 4.43
C ASP A 33 1.80 -8.83 3.04
N SER A 34 3.05 -8.74 2.60
CA SER A 34 3.40 -8.95 1.21
C SER A 34 4.70 -9.71 1.05
N LYS A 35 4.91 -10.27 -0.14
CA LYS A 35 6.13 -10.96 -0.53
C LYS A 35 6.58 -10.50 -1.90
N ILE A 36 7.89 -10.33 -2.06
CA ILE A 36 8.46 -9.97 -3.36
C ILE A 36 8.60 -11.19 -4.23
N LEU A 37 8.03 -11.13 -5.43
CA LEU A 37 8.14 -12.18 -6.45
C LEU A 37 9.26 -11.92 -7.45
N GLY A 38 9.60 -10.65 -7.68
CA GLY A 38 10.67 -10.29 -8.61
C GLY A 38 10.98 -8.80 -8.60
N THR A 39 12.18 -8.49 -9.08
CA THR A 39 12.74 -7.13 -9.13
C THR A 39 13.01 -6.76 -10.57
N TYR A 40 12.61 -5.58 -10.98
CA TYR A 40 12.74 -5.08 -12.35
C TYR A 40 13.44 -3.71 -12.31
N GLU A 41 14.56 -3.60 -13.00
CA GLU A 41 15.21 -2.30 -13.24
C GLU A 41 14.66 -1.70 -14.53
N THR A 42 14.11 -0.49 -14.44
CA THR A 42 13.70 0.30 -15.60
C THR A 42 14.47 1.62 -15.65
N LYS A 43 14.49 2.25 -16.83
CA LYS A 43 15.12 3.56 -17.02
C LYS A 43 14.03 4.57 -17.33
N ASP A 44 14.00 5.63 -16.56
CA ASP A 44 13.14 6.78 -16.82
C ASP A 44 13.61 7.53 -18.10
N LYS A 45 12.77 8.41 -18.66
CA LYS A 45 13.07 9.19 -19.89
C LYS A 45 14.35 10.02 -19.79
N ARG A 46 14.79 10.31 -18.56
CA ARG A 46 16.04 11.03 -18.22
C ARG A 46 17.25 10.10 -18.06
N GLY A 47 17.13 8.81 -18.37
CA GLY A 47 18.19 7.81 -18.20
C GLY A 47 18.44 7.38 -16.74
N ARG A 48 17.65 7.89 -15.78
CA ARG A 48 17.75 7.51 -14.37
C ARG A 48 17.22 6.10 -14.16
N LYS A 49 17.97 5.27 -13.45
CA LYS A 49 17.53 3.92 -13.08
C LYS A 49 16.46 4.02 -11.99
N THR A 50 15.31 3.39 -12.22
CA THR A 50 14.24 3.23 -11.24
C THR A 50 13.93 1.74 -11.08
N ILE A 51 13.55 1.35 -9.87
CA ILE A 51 13.36 -0.06 -9.52
C ILE A 51 11.90 -0.28 -9.24
N GLN A 52 11.38 -1.36 -9.81
CA GLN A 52 10.02 -1.80 -9.59
C GLN A 52 10.04 -3.23 -9.03
N TYR A 53 9.11 -3.50 -8.13
CA TYR A 53 8.95 -4.81 -7.52
C TYR A 53 7.61 -5.40 -7.95
N LYS A 54 7.60 -6.69 -8.32
CA LYS A 54 6.36 -7.46 -8.39
C LYS A 54 6.08 -8.01 -7.00
N VAL A 55 4.95 -7.61 -6.45
CA VAL A 55 4.54 -7.91 -5.08
C VAL A 55 3.32 -8.81 -5.08
N HIS A 56 3.34 -9.80 -4.19
CA HIS A 56 2.23 -10.69 -3.88
C HIS A 56 1.68 -10.37 -2.50
N PHE A 57 0.36 -10.22 -2.38
CA PHE A 57 -0.33 -9.91 -1.13
C PHE A 57 -0.75 -11.20 -0.42
N GLN A 58 -0.36 -11.36 0.85
CA GLN A 58 -0.64 -12.59 1.59
C GLN A 58 -2.13 -12.77 1.85
N GLY A 59 -2.64 -13.97 1.58
CA GLY A 59 -4.07 -14.29 1.68
C GLY A 59 -4.89 -13.90 0.45
N TRP A 60 -4.28 -13.32 -0.59
CA TRP A 60 -4.93 -12.95 -1.84
C TRP A 60 -4.51 -13.88 -2.98
N SER A 61 -5.37 -14.02 -3.99
CA SER A 61 -5.03 -14.74 -5.22
C SER A 61 -3.92 -14.02 -5.99
N SER A 62 -3.09 -14.77 -6.72
CA SER A 62 -2.03 -14.22 -7.58
C SER A 62 -2.54 -13.31 -8.70
N SER A 63 -3.84 -13.32 -9.01
CA SER A 63 -4.46 -12.34 -9.92
C SER A 63 -4.38 -10.90 -9.39
N TRP A 64 -4.20 -10.75 -8.08
CA TRP A 64 -4.01 -9.47 -7.40
C TRP A 64 -2.55 -9.04 -7.31
N ASP A 65 -1.59 -9.81 -7.85
CA ASP A 65 -0.20 -9.39 -7.90
C ASP A 65 -0.07 -8.07 -8.67
N ARG A 66 0.71 -7.13 -8.13
CA ARG A 66 0.93 -5.81 -8.76
C ARG A 66 2.41 -5.49 -8.88
N LYS A 67 2.75 -4.67 -9.87
CA LYS A 67 4.06 -4.05 -10.01
C LYS A 67 4.02 -2.66 -9.37
N VAL A 68 4.86 -2.43 -8.39
CA VAL A 68 4.90 -1.17 -7.62
C VAL A 68 6.31 -0.58 -7.59
N SER A 69 6.40 0.73 -7.38
CA SER A 69 7.69 1.40 -7.12
C SER A 69 8.26 0.95 -5.77
N ALA A 70 9.57 1.10 -5.60
CA ALA A 70 10.24 0.92 -4.32
C ALA A 70 9.62 1.75 -3.19
N ASP A 71 9.03 2.92 -3.50
CA ASP A 71 8.44 3.81 -2.50
C ASP A 71 7.16 3.25 -1.85
N PHE A 72 6.53 2.25 -2.48
CA PHE A 72 5.32 1.60 -1.96
C PHE A 72 5.65 0.39 -1.06
N VAL A 73 6.93 0.02 -0.95
CA VAL A 73 7.36 -1.17 -0.23
C VAL A 73 8.21 -0.76 0.97
N LEU A 74 7.84 -1.25 2.14
CA LEU A 74 8.53 -1.07 3.40
C LEU A 74 9.07 -2.40 3.92
N LYS A 75 10.19 -2.32 4.64
CA LYS A 75 10.76 -3.49 5.32
C LYS A 75 9.85 -3.91 6.48
N ASP A 76 9.80 -5.21 6.76
CA ASP A 76 9.10 -5.74 7.94
C ASP A 76 9.92 -5.45 9.21
N THR A 77 9.75 -4.25 9.78
CA THR A 77 10.33 -3.83 11.06
C THR A 77 9.20 -3.51 12.05
N GLU A 78 9.50 -3.53 13.35
CA GLU A 78 8.49 -3.27 14.38
C GLU A 78 7.86 -1.87 14.24
N GLU A 79 8.64 -0.87 13.82
CA GLU A 79 8.13 0.48 13.57
C GLU A 79 7.11 0.49 12.43
N ASN A 80 7.37 -0.27 11.36
CA ASN A 80 6.46 -0.35 10.22
C ASN A 80 5.23 -1.22 10.54
N ARG A 81 5.35 -2.20 11.43
CA ARG A 81 4.22 -2.98 11.97
C ARG A 81 3.32 -2.12 12.86
N LYS A 82 3.90 -1.21 13.64
CA LYS A 82 3.12 -0.20 14.36
C LYS A 82 2.39 0.72 13.38
N LEU A 83 3.08 1.22 12.34
CA LEU A 83 2.46 2.03 11.30
C LEU A 83 1.30 1.29 10.59
N GLN A 84 1.46 -0.01 10.33
CA GLN A 84 0.40 -0.85 9.75
C GLN A 84 -0.85 -0.85 10.64
N ARG A 85 -0.69 -1.03 11.95
CA ARG A 85 -1.79 -0.98 12.93
C ARG A 85 -2.46 0.39 12.95
N ASP A 86 -1.67 1.46 13.06
CA ASP A 86 -2.17 2.84 13.12
C ASP A 86 -2.97 3.20 11.84
N LEU A 87 -2.47 2.79 10.66
CA LEU A 87 -3.15 3.01 9.39
C LEU A 87 -4.43 2.19 9.24
N ALA A 88 -4.42 0.94 9.70
CA ALA A 88 -5.62 0.09 9.69
C ALA A 88 -6.72 0.64 10.60
N GLU A 89 -6.37 1.09 11.80
CA GLU A 89 -7.31 1.74 12.72
C GLU A 89 -7.90 3.01 12.12
N LYS A 90 -7.05 3.87 11.55
CA LYS A 90 -7.50 5.10 10.87
C LYS A 90 -8.44 4.80 9.70
N ALA A 91 -8.13 3.81 8.87
CA ALA A 91 -8.98 3.40 7.76
C ALA A 91 -10.33 2.85 8.24
N GLN A 92 -10.33 2.06 9.31
CA GLN A 92 -11.53 1.52 9.92
C GLN A 92 -12.44 2.64 10.47
N LEU A 93 -11.86 3.62 11.18
CA LEU A 93 -12.59 4.80 11.67
C LEU A 93 -13.18 5.62 10.52
N GLN A 94 -12.41 5.84 9.44
CA GLN A 94 -12.91 6.54 8.26
C GLN A 94 -14.10 5.81 7.61
N LEU A 95 -14.03 4.48 7.52
CA LEU A 95 -15.13 3.66 7.02
C LEU A 95 -16.37 3.81 7.92
N TYR A 96 -16.22 3.75 9.25
CA TYR A 96 -17.34 3.94 10.18
C TYR A 96 -17.99 5.32 10.06
N VAL A 97 -17.19 6.39 9.95
CA VAL A 97 -17.70 7.75 9.74
C VAL A 97 -18.46 7.84 8.41
N PHE A 98 -17.89 7.29 7.33
CA PHE A 98 -18.52 7.33 6.02
C PHE A 98 -19.84 6.55 5.98
N VAL A 99 -19.86 5.33 6.54
CA VAL A 99 -21.09 4.51 6.64
C VAL A 99 -22.10 5.18 7.57
N GLY A 100 -21.66 5.78 8.67
CA GLY A 100 -22.51 6.55 9.57
C GLY A 100 -23.16 7.75 8.87
N GLN A 101 -22.37 8.54 8.14
CA GLN A 101 -22.89 9.67 7.37
C GLN A 101 -23.84 9.22 6.25
N ALA A 102 -23.52 8.16 5.51
CA ALA A 102 -24.40 7.62 4.48
C ALA A 102 -25.74 7.14 5.07
N LYS A 103 -25.72 6.52 6.25
CA LYS A 103 -26.94 6.14 6.98
C LYS A 103 -27.75 7.36 7.41
N ILE A 104 -27.12 8.40 7.97
CA ILE A 104 -27.78 9.65 8.38
C ILE A 104 -28.43 10.34 7.16
N GLN A 105 -27.71 10.45 6.05
CA GLN A 105 -28.24 11.03 4.81
C GLN A 105 -29.42 10.23 4.26
N LEU A 106 -29.33 8.90 4.24
CA LEU A 106 -30.45 8.06 3.79
C LEU A 106 -31.68 8.19 4.70
N THR A 107 -31.49 8.30 6.02
CA THR A 107 -32.60 8.58 6.94
C THR A 107 -33.20 9.95 6.72
N TYR A 108 -32.39 10.99 6.49
CA TYR A 108 -32.87 12.35 6.25
C TYR A 108 -33.70 12.44 4.95
N VAL A 109 -33.22 11.84 3.85
CA VAL A 109 -33.95 11.81 2.57
C VAL A 109 -35.27 11.04 2.69
N ARG A 110 -35.31 9.93 3.45
CA ARG A 110 -36.56 9.19 3.72
C ARG A 110 -37.55 10.00 4.54
N SER A 111 -37.08 10.80 5.50
CA SER A 111 -37.93 11.67 6.31
C SER A 111 -38.45 12.91 5.56
N PHE A 112 -37.80 13.32 4.46
CA PHE A 112 -38.16 14.53 3.69
C PHE A 112 -39.01 14.24 2.44
N SER A 113 -39.18 12.97 2.05
CA SER A 113 -39.95 12.57 0.85
C SER A 113 -41.41 12.19 1.15
N PHE A 114 -41.90 12.48 2.35
CA PHE A 114 -43.26 12.13 2.83
C PHE A 114 -44.12 13.35 3.22
N THR A 115 -43.77 14.55 2.77
CA THR A 115 -44.64 15.74 2.81
C THR A 115 -44.98 16.23 1.43
#